data_AF-R7PTJ3-F1
#
_entry.id   AF-R7PTJ3-F1
#
_cell.length_a   1.000
_cell.length_b   1.000
_cell.length_c   1.000
_cell.angle_alpha   90.00
_cell.angle_beta   90.00
_cell.angle_gamma   90.00
#
_symmetry.space_group_name_H-M   'P 1'
#
loop_
_entity.id
_entity.type
_entity.pdbx_description
1 polymer ?
#
loop_
_entity_poly.entity_id
_entity_poly.type
_entity_poly.pdbx_seq_one_letter_code
_entity_poly.pdbx_strand_id
1 'polypeptide(L)' 'MVEQIGRRRGSLLSGGVVDTVRAQQAVLSDFRSGKLGTITLDGIPEAE' A
#
# COMPACT_ATOMS: atom_id res chain seq x y z
N MET A 1 -7.92 -2.58 4.84
CA MET A 1 -7.25 -2.06 3.63
C MET A 1 -6.30 -3.08 3.00
N VAL A 2 -5.17 -3.41 3.64
CA VAL A 2 -4.11 -4.28 3.06
C VAL A 2 -4.66 -5.63 2.57
N GLU A 3 -5.58 -6.26 3.33
CA GLU A 3 -6.19 -7.51 2.87
C GLU A 3 -6.97 -7.38 1.58
N GLN A 4 -7.72 -6.29 1.39
CA GLN A 4 -8.51 -6.06 0.17
C GLN A 4 -7.58 -5.85 -1.02
N ILE A 5 -6.47 -5.12 -0.82
CA ILE A 5 -5.43 -4.94 -1.82
C ILE A 5 -4.82 -6.29 -2.18
N GLY A 6 -4.47 -7.11 -1.19
CA GLY A 6 -3.90 -8.44 -1.40
C GLY A 6 -4.84 -9.37 -2.16
N ARG A 7 -6.14 -9.41 -1.80
CA ARG A 7 -7.15 -10.16 -2.54
C ARG A 7 -7.29 -9.68 -3.99
N ARG A 8 -7.36 -8.36 -4.20
CA ARG A 8 -7.55 -7.78 -5.55
C ARG A 8 -6.33 -7.95 -6.45
N ARG A 9 -5.12 -7.97 -5.87
CA ARG A 9 -3.84 -8.07 -6.62
C ARG A 9 -3.27 -9.49 -6.67
N GLY A 10 -3.94 -10.47 -6.07
CA GLY A 10 -3.47 -11.85 -6.05
C GLY A 10 -2.24 -12.07 -5.17
N SER A 11 -2.01 -11.22 -4.17
CA SER A 11 -1.00 -11.47 -3.12
C SER A 11 -1.56 -12.52 -2.16
N LEU A 12 -1.56 -13.78 -2.60
CA LEU A 12 -2.13 -14.92 -1.89
C LEU A 12 -1.07 -16.00 -1.66
N LEU A 13 -1.13 -16.64 -0.50
CA LEU A 13 -0.43 -17.87 -0.18
C LEU A 13 -1.25 -19.09 -0.64
N SER A 14 -0.65 -20.27 -0.57
CA SER A 14 -1.35 -21.55 -0.76
C SER A 14 -2.59 -21.62 0.15
N GLY A 15 -3.71 -22.06 -0.41
CA GLY A 15 -5.01 -22.10 0.28
C GLY A 15 -5.82 -20.79 0.22
N GLY A 16 -5.36 -19.78 -0.53
CA GLY A 16 -6.12 -18.54 -0.76
C GLY A 16 -6.08 -17.54 0.40
N VAL A 17 -5.21 -17.78 1.39
CA VAL A 17 -4.93 -16.84 2.48
C VAL A 17 -4.14 -15.65 1.93
N VAL A 18 -4.46 -14.44 2.36
CA VAL A 18 -3.78 -13.25 1.86
C VAL A 18 -2.36 -13.15 2.42
N ASP A 19 -1.39 -12.98 1.53
CA ASP A 19 -0.02 -12.59 1.88
C ASP A 19 0.01 -11.08 2.17
N THR A 20 -0.07 -10.75 3.45
CA THR A 20 -0.10 -9.35 3.92
C THR A 20 1.23 -8.64 3.73
N VAL A 21 2.36 -9.35 3.85
CA VAL A 21 3.70 -8.78 3.67
C VAL A 21 3.89 -8.36 2.22
N ARG A 22 3.56 -9.25 1.27
CA ARG A 22 3.61 -8.92 -0.16
C ARG A 22 2.67 -7.78 -0.53
N ALA A 23 1.46 -7.77 0.05
CA ALA A 23 0.51 -6.68 -0.15
C ALA A 23 1.03 -5.34 0.38
N GLN A 24 1.66 -5.31 1.57
CA GLN A 24 2.29 -4.11 2.13
C GLN A 24 3.44 -3.61 1.26
N GLN A 25 4.31 -4.49 0.79
CA GLN A 25 5.40 -4.13 -0.11
C GLN A 25 4.88 -3.53 -1.42
N ALA A 26 3.79 -4.06 -1.97
CA ALA A 26 3.17 -3.50 -3.17
C ALA A 26 2.66 -2.07 -2.94
N VAL A 27 2.03 -1.80 -1.79
CA VAL A 27 1.58 -0.45 -1.42
C VAL A 27 2.75 0.52 -1.32
N LEU A 28 3.82 0.13 -0.61
CA LEU A 28 5.01 0.97 -0.47
C LEU A 28 5.72 1.19 -1.80
N SER A 29 5.77 0.18 -2.67
CA SER A 29 6.36 0.30 -4.01
C SER A 29 5.60 1.29 -4.87
N ASP A 30 4.27 1.24 -4.87
CA ASP A 30 3.44 2.17 -5.63
C ASP A 30 3.56 3.61 -5.12
N PHE A 31 3.64 3.79 -3.79
CA PHE A 31 3.88 5.10 -3.18
C PHE A 31 5.24 5.66 -3.61
N ARG A 32 6.31 4.89 -3.43
CA ARG A 32 7.69 5.33 -3.73
C ARG A 32 7.94 5.56 -5.22
N SER A 33 7.24 4.84 -6.08
CA SER A 33 7.33 5.02 -7.53
C SER A 33 6.43 6.14 -8.07
N GLY A 34 5.63 6.80 -7.22
CA GLY A 34 4.70 7.85 -7.63
C GLY A 34 3.46 7.35 -8.38
N LYS A 35 3.23 6.03 -8.44
CA LYS A 35 2.07 5.44 -9.14
C LYS A 35 0.73 5.78 -8.48
N LEU A 36 0.77 6.16 -7.20
CA LEU A 36 -0.41 6.64 -6.48
C LEU A 36 -0.75 8.11 -6.80
N GLY A 37 0.07 8.79 -7.61
CA GLY A 37 -0.06 10.21 -7.95
C GLY A 37 0.85 11.11 -7.11
N THR A 38 0.67 12.43 -7.25
CA THR A 38 1.39 13.43 -6.44
C THR A 38 0.76 13.51 -5.05
N ILE A 39 1.49 13.03 -4.05
CA ILE A 39 1.06 13.00 -2.65
C ILE A 39 2.21 13.51 -1.79
N THR A 40 1.92 14.33 -0.79
CA THR A 40 2.87 14.70 0.25
C THR A 40 2.50 14.01 1.56
N LEU A 41 3.50 13.58 2.33
CA LEU A 41 3.33 13.12 3.71
C LEU A 41 3.52 14.25 4.72
N ASP A 42 3.98 15.42 4.26
CA ASP A 42 4.16 16.58 5.12
C ASP A 42 2.79 17.19 5.45
N GLY A 43 2.57 17.44 6.73
CA GLY A 43 1.42 18.21 7.20
C GLY A 43 1.58 19.69 6.92
N ILE A 44 0.48 20.44 7.00
CA ILE A 44 0.57 21.90 7.06
C ILE A 44 1.22 22.24 8.41
N PRO A 45 2.32 23.00 8.45
CA PRO A 45 2.90 23.44 9.71
C PRO A 45 1.84 24.22 10.50
N GLU A 46 1.67 23.86 11.77
CA GLU A 46 0.81 24.62 12.68
C GLU A 46 1.41 26.03 12.82
N ALA A 47 0.59 27.06 12.59
CA ALA A 47 1.01 28.44 12.78
C ALA A 47 1.13 28.71 14.28
N GLU A 48 2.29 29.20 14.71
CA GLU A 48 2.51 29.73 16.07
C GLU A 48 1.64 30.98 16.33
#